data_AF-A0A1G3FKM2-F1
#
_entry.id   AF-A0A1G3FKM2-F1
#
_cell.length_a   1.000
_cell.length_b   1.000
_cell.length_c   1.000
_cell.angle_alpha   90.00
_cell.angle_beta   90.00
_cell.angle_gamma   90.00
#
_symmetry.space_group_name_H-M   'P 1'
#
loop_
_entity.id
_entity.type
_entity.pdbx_description
1 polymer ?
#
loop_
_entity_poly.entity_id
_entity_poly.type
_entity_poly.pdbx_seq_one_letter_code
_entity_poly.pdbx_strand_id
1 'polypeptide(L)'
;MTYRTETLLKRPDARTISVPGDVAFHRTMHYRAVPLAALLEGIGRDDHLQFVAGDGFAAEIPATLLMNMQGSEAWLAIEDPSRPWRALDKNRGSAGPFYVVWTRPQAARVGQEQWPYQLARIRKLGGVAERFPAILPDPSLPADSDVQRGFAVFQRTCFACHTLNAQGDSKLGPDLNLPHNPTEYLRADLLRAFIRNPQSLRQWPQAKMQGFDTHALSDADLDAVLAYLRHMAGRKPGH
;
A
#
# COMPACT_ATOMS: atom_id res chain seq x y z
N MET A 1 0.85 11.78 -19.03
CA MET A 1 -0.15 11.20 -19.97
C MET A 1 -1.49 11.12 -19.25
N THR A 2 -2.61 11.33 -19.97
CA THR A 2 -3.95 11.22 -19.39
C THR A 2 -4.69 10.08 -20.07
N TYR A 3 -5.18 9.14 -19.28
CA TYR A 3 -6.00 8.03 -19.76
C TYR A 3 -7.47 8.25 -19.42
N ARG A 4 -8.35 7.83 -20.33
CA ARG A 4 -9.80 7.80 -20.12
C ARG A 4 -10.30 6.37 -20.27
N THR A 5 -11.40 6.07 -19.59
CA THR A 5 -12.05 4.75 -19.60
C THR A 5 -12.29 4.24 -21.02
N GLU A 6 -12.86 5.06 -21.90
CA GLU A 6 -13.19 4.67 -23.28
C GLU A 6 -11.94 4.29 -24.09
N THR A 7 -10.84 5.02 -23.87
CA THR A 7 -9.56 4.76 -24.53
C THR A 7 -8.93 3.47 -24.01
N LEU A 8 -8.95 3.26 -22.69
CA LEU A 8 -8.35 2.09 -22.06
C LEU A 8 -9.10 0.80 -22.41
N LEU A 9 -10.44 0.83 -22.45
CA LEU A 9 -11.26 -0.32 -22.81
C LEU A 9 -11.01 -0.81 -24.25
N LYS A 10 -10.63 0.09 -25.16
CA LYS A 10 -10.35 -0.18 -26.58
C LYS A 10 -8.91 -0.61 -26.85
N ARG A 11 -8.03 -0.64 -25.85
CA ARG A 11 -6.64 -1.06 -26.07
C ARG A 11 -6.57 -2.52 -26.53
N PRO A 12 -5.63 -2.86 -27.43
CA PRO A 12 -5.50 -4.23 -27.95
C PRO A 12 -5.06 -5.24 -26.89
N ASP A 13 -4.35 -4.79 -25.86
CA ASP A 13 -3.91 -5.60 -24.71
C ASP A 13 -4.92 -5.63 -23.56
N ALA A 14 -6.07 -4.95 -23.69
CA ALA A 14 -7.14 -5.06 -22.73
C ALA A 14 -7.76 -6.47 -22.80
N ARG A 15 -7.91 -7.12 -21.64
CA ARG A 15 -8.50 -8.46 -21.54
C ARG A 15 -9.31 -8.63 -20.27
N THR A 16 -10.17 -9.65 -20.25
CA THR A 16 -10.88 -10.04 -19.04
C THR A 16 -9.97 -10.91 -18.19
N ILE A 17 -9.76 -10.53 -16.93
CA ILE A 17 -8.99 -11.28 -15.94
C ILE A 17 -9.89 -11.76 -14.80
N SER A 18 -9.47 -12.82 -14.12
CA SER A 18 -10.11 -13.32 -12.90
C SER A 18 -9.21 -13.05 -11.70
N VAL A 19 -9.74 -12.35 -10.70
CA VAL A 19 -9.04 -12.01 -9.46
C VAL A 19 -9.76 -12.72 -8.30
N PRO A 20 -9.28 -13.89 -7.87
CA PRO A 20 -9.81 -14.56 -6.69
C PRO A 20 -9.40 -13.81 -5.43
N GLY A 21 -10.33 -13.62 -4.49
CA GLY A 21 -10.04 -12.97 -3.21
C GLY A 21 -9.62 -11.50 -3.35
N ASP A 22 -10.35 -10.74 -4.17
CA ASP A 22 -10.15 -9.29 -4.32
C ASP A 22 -10.13 -8.60 -2.94
N VAL A 23 -9.14 -7.72 -2.71
CA VAL A 23 -8.90 -7.10 -1.40
C VAL A 23 -10.02 -6.16 -0.99
N ALA A 24 -10.64 -5.45 -1.92
CA ALA A 24 -11.70 -4.49 -1.63
C ALA A 24 -13.08 -5.15 -1.57
N PHE A 25 -13.33 -6.13 -2.43
CA PHE A 25 -14.63 -6.81 -2.55
C PHE A 25 -14.75 -8.11 -1.75
N HIS A 26 -13.63 -8.67 -1.26
CA HIS A 26 -13.54 -9.93 -0.52
C HIS A 26 -14.22 -11.12 -1.22
N ARG A 27 -14.17 -11.14 -2.55
CA ARG A 27 -14.74 -12.19 -3.41
C ARG A 27 -13.97 -12.29 -4.71
N THR A 28 -14.27 -13.31 -5.51
CA THR A 28 -13.79 -13.35 -6.88
C THR A 28 -14.44 -12.26 -7.71
N MET A 29 -13.61 -11.48 -8.39
CA MET A 29 -14.00 -10.43 -9.32
C MET A 29 -13.48 -10.73 -10.72
N HIS A 30 -14.23 -10.30 -11.73
CA HIS A 30 -13.83 -10.36 -13.13
C HIS A 30 -13.75 -8.95 -13.66
N TYR A 31 -12.57 -8.57 -14.13
CA TYR A 31 -12.29 -7.21 -14.60
C TYR A 31 -11.92 -7.20 -16.06
N ARG A 32 -12.43 -6.22 -16.80
CA ARG A 32 -11.74 -5.77 -18.01
C ARG A 32 -10.55 -4.93 -17.55
N ALA A 33 -9.35 -5.33 -17.95
CA ALA A 33 -8.13 -4.74 -17.44
C ALA A 33 -7.02 -4.69 -18.50
N VAL A 34 -6.04 -3.81 -18.31
CA VAL A 34 -4.82 -3.73 -19.11
C VAL A 34 -3.61 -4.03 -18.23
N PRO A 35 -2.54 -4.65 -18.76
CA PRO A 35 -1.32 -4.87 -18.01
C PRO A 35 -0.76 -3.52 -17.57
N LEU A 36 -0.52 -3.33 -16.27
CA LEU A 36 -0.12 -2.02 -15.76
C LEU A 36 1.24 -1.60 -16.32
N ALA A 37 2.14 -2.54 -16.54
CA ALA A 37 3.45 -2.31 -17.16
C ALA A 37 3.33 -1.70 -18.58
N ALA A 38 2.27 -2.03 -19.34
CA ALA A 38 2.04 -1.49 -20.68
C ALA A 38 1.54 -0.03 -20.69
N LEU A 39 1.33 0.56 -19.51
CA LEU A 39 1.00 1.98 -19.32
C LEU A 39 2.18 2.79 -18.76
N LEU A 40 3.29 2.12 -18.45
CA LEU A 40 4.44 2.66 -17.71
C LEU A 40 5.68 2.72 -18.60
N GLU A 41 5.53 3.23 -19.82
CA GLU A 41 6.64 3.46 -20.73
C GLU A 41 7.69 4.38 -20.12
N GLY A 42 8.97 4.02 -20.23
CA GLY A 42 10.10 4.79 -19.69
C GLY A 42 10.34 4.64 -18.19
N ILE A 43 9.61 3.75 -17.51
CA ILE A 43 9.90 3.36 -16.12
C ILE A 43 11.01 2.29 -16.12
N GLY A 44 12.09 2.55 -15.38
CA GLY A 44 13.18 1.62 -15.11
C GLY A 44 12.93 0.80 -13.84
N ARG A 45 13.69 -0.28 -13.64
CA ARG A 45 13.51 -1.20 -12.50
C ARG A 45 13.73 -0.55 -11.14
N ASP A 46 14.61 0.43 -11.07
CA ASP A 46 14.99 1.13 -9.83
C ASP A 46 14.08 2.33 -9.53
N ASP A 47 13.12 2.61 -10.41
CA ASP A 47 12.17 3.69 -10.19
C ASP A 47 11.19 3.36 -9.07
N HIS A 48 10.72 4.43 -8.43
CA HIS A 48 9.66 4.36 -7.46
C HIS A 48 8.40 5.03 -7.99
N LEU A 49 7.26 4.34 -7.89
CA LEU A 49 5.97 4.85 -8.34
C LEU A 49 5.03 5.09 -7.17
N GLN A 50 4.38 6.25 -7.20
CA GLN A 50 3.29 6.58 -6.28
C GLN A 50 1.95 6.49 -7.02
N PHE A 51 1.03 5.72 -6.45
CA PHE A 51 -0.33 5.52 -6.94
C PHE A 51 -1.30 6.24 -6.01
N VAL A 52 -1.94 7.30 -6.51
CA VAL A 52 -2.79 8.19 -5.71
C VAL A 52 -4.25 7.98 -6.08
N ALA A 53 -5.06 7.61 -5.09
CA ALA A 53 -6.51 7.50 -5.19
C ALA A 53 -7.22 8.86 -5.05
N GLY A 54 -8.49 8.91 -5.43
CA GLY A 54 -9.30 10.13 -5.36
C GLY A 54 -9.51 10.69 -3.94
N ASP A 55 -9.42 9.85 -2.91
CA ASP A 55 -9.54 10.22 -1.50
C ASP A 55 -8.21 10.64 -0.84
N GLY A 56 -7.10 10.63 -1.61
CA GLY A 56 -5.76 10.96 -1.13
C GLY A 56 -4.97 9.77 -0.57
N PHE A 57 -5.51 8.56 -0.58
CA PHE A 57 -4.71 7.35 -0.33
C PHE A 57 -3.57 7.26 -1.35
N ALA A 58 -2.35 7.00 -0.88
CA ALA A 58 -1.15 6.96 -1.72
C ALA A 58 -0.35 5.68 -1.47
N ALA A 59 -0.38 4.75 -2.42
CA ALA A 59 0.44 3.54 -2.36
C ALA A 59 1.80 3.80 -3.00
N GLU A 60 2.86 3.51 -2.27
CA GLU A 60 4.24 3.52 -2.76
C GLU A 60 4.59 2.11 -3.26
N ILE A 61 4.79 1.97 -4.58
CA ILE A 61 5.05 0.68 -5.24
C ILE A 61 6.37 0.77 -6.02
N PRO A 62 7.40 -0.04 -5.66
CA PRO A 62 8.64 -0.05 -6.41
C PRO A 62 8.44 -0.71 -7.78
N ALA A 63 9.10 -0.17 -8.81
CA ALA A 63 9.00 -0.71 -10.17
C ALA A 63 9.47 -2.17 -10.26
N THR A 64 10.41 -2.59 -9.42
CA THR A 64 10.82 -3.99 -9.28
C THR A 64 9.66 -4.94 -8.96
N LEU A 65 8.66 -4.50 -8.20
CA LEU A 65 7.47 -5.31 -7.92
C LEU A 65 6.57 -5.42 -9.15
N LEU A 66 6.42 -4.34 -9.93
CA LEU A 66 5.64 -4.35 -11.17
C LEU A 66 6.31 -5.18 -12.28
N MET A 67 7.63 -5.33 -12.22
CA MET A 67 8.47 -6.07 -13.16
C MET A 67 9.03 -7.37 -12.57
N ASN A 68 8.35 -7.92 -11.55
CA ASN A 68 8.79 -9.14 -10.90
C ASN A 68 8.73 -10.33 -11.88
N MET A 69 9.65 -11.29 -11.72
CA MET A 69 9.68 -12.54 -12.49
C MET A 69 9.05 -13.72 -11.72
N GLN A 70 8.43 -13.45 -10.58
CA GLN A 70 7.78 -14.44 -9.70
C GLN A 70 6.35 -14.75 -10.18
N GLY A 71 5.87 -13.97 -11.15
CA GLY A 71 4.63 -14.21 -11.86
C GLY A 71 3.40 -13.57 -11.22
N SER A 72 3.58 -12.77 -10.16
CA SER A 72 2.56 -11.80 -9.80
C SER A 72 2.46 -10.77 -10.92
N GLU A 73 1.27 -10.43 -11.39
CA GLU A 73 1.08 -9.45 -12.47
C GLU A 73 0.12 -8.36 -12.02
N ALA A 74 0.52 -7.10 -12.19
CA ALA A 74 -0.28 -5.93 -11.87
C ALA A 74 -1.11 -5.51 -13.08
N TRP A 75 -2.36 -5.15 -12.81
CA TRP A 75 -3.36 -4.80 -13.80
C TRP A 75 -4.01 -3.48 -13.42
N LEU A 76 -4.27 -2.63 -14.42
CA LEU A 76 -5.24 -1.56 -14.26
C LEU A 76 -6.62 -2.10 -14.66
N ALA A 77 -7.44 -2.47 -13.68
CA ALA A 77 -8.85 -2.78 -13.89
C ALA A 77 -9.61 -1.49 -14.22
N ILE A 78 -10.52 -1.60 -15.19
CA ILE A 78 -11.25 -0.47 -15.77
C ILE A 78 -12.74 -0.75 -15.62
N GLU A 79 -13.45 0.15 -14.96
CA GLU A 79 -14.89 0.08 -14.83
C GLU A 79 -15.54 0.48 -16.17
N ASP A 80 -16.42 -0.36 -16.70
CA ASP A 80 -17.26 -0.01 -17.84
C ASP A 80 -18.46 0.79 -17.31
N PRO A 81 -18.68 2.06 -17.73
CA PRO A 81 -19.80 2.86 -17.24
C PRO A 81 -21.17 2.26 -17.57
N SER A 82 -21.27 1.40 -18.59
CA SER A 82 -22.49 0.66 -18.91
C SER A 82 -22.72 -0.56 -18.00
N ARG A 83 -21.68 -1.00 -17.27
CA ARG A 83 -21.68 -2.13 -16.34
C ARG A 83 -20.82 -1.81 -15.12
N PRO A 84 -21.26 -0.83 -14.30
CA PRO A 84 -20.47 -0.39 -13.15
C PRO A 84 -20.25 -1.54 -12.17
N TRP A 85 -19.13 -1.48 -11.45
CA TRP A 85 -18.85 -2.43 -10.39
C TRP A 85 -19.86 -2.23 -9.24
N ARG A 86 -19.98 -3.26 -8.41
CA ARG A 86 -20.82 -3.17 -7.21
C ARG A 86 -20.23 -2.12 -6.27
N ALA A 87 -21.07 -1.53 -5.43
CA ALA A 87 -20.58 -0.70 -4.33
C ALA A 87 -19.75 -1.56 -3.36
N LEU A 88 -18.72 -0.95 -2.80
CA LEU A 88 -17.93 -1.47 -1.70
C LEU A 88 -18.76 -1.48 -0.41
N ASP A 89 -18.50 -2.45 0.45
CA ASP A 89 -19.18 -2.56 1.74
C ASP A 89 -18.93 -1.32 2.63
N LYS A 90 -19.76 -1.16 3.66
CA LYS A 90 -19.58 -0.16 4.75
C LYS A 90 -19.56 1.31 4.26
N ASN A 91 -20.41 1.66 3.29
CA ASN A 91 -20.54 3.01 2.73
C ASN A 91 -19.24 3.56 2.11
N ARG A 92 -18.37 2.70 1.59
CA ARG A 92 -17.10 3.10 0.96
C ARG A 92 -17.24 3.57 -0.50
N GLY A 93 -18.45 3.62 -1.03
CA GLY A 93 -18.70 4.06 -2.41
C GLY A 93 -18.32 2.99 -3.44
N SER A 94 -17.81 3.41 -4.60
CA SER A 94 -17.33 2.50 -5.66
C SER A 94 -15.80 2.40 -5.65
N ALA A 95 -15.25 1.27 -6.09
CA ALA A 95 -13.81 1.13 -6.39
C ALA A 95 -13.40 1.78 -7.73
N GLY A 96 -14.38 2.15 -8.56
CA GLY A 96 -14.18 2.70 -9.90
C GLY A 96 -13.69 4.16 -9.93
N PRO A 97 -13.33 4.68 -11.11
CA PRO A 97 -13.37 3.97 -12.40
C PRO A 97 -12.12 3.12 -12.66
N PHE A 98 -11.06 3.27 -11.86
CA PHE A 98 -9.79 2.59 -12.03
C PHE A 98 -9.32 1.95 -10.73
N TYR A 99 -8.88 0.70 -10.83
CA TYR A 99 -8.41 -0.08 -9.69
C TYR A 99 -7.14 -0.85 -10.06
N VAL A 100 -6.07 -0.70 -9.29
CA VAL A 100 -4.90 -1.59 -9.40
C VAL A 100 -5.23 -2.91 -8.73
N VAL A 101 -5.23 -3.98 -9.53
CA VAL A 101 -5.49 -5.35 -9.08
C VAL A 101 -4.34 -6.27 -9.49
N TRP A 102 -4.22 -7.41 -8.82
CA TRP A 102 -3.12 -8.34 -9.05
C TRP A 102 -3.61 -9.76 -9.30
N THR A 103 -2.97 -10.44 -10.23
CA THR A 103 -3.07 -11.91 -10.35
C THR A 103 -1.88 -12.56 -9.68
N ARG A 104 -2.13 -13.59 -8.85
CA ARG A 104 -1.12 -14.29 -8.02
C ARG A 104 -0.33 -13.36 -7.08
N PRO A 105 -1.00 -12.47 -6.31
CA PRO A 105 -0.33 -11.48 -5.45
C PRO A 105 0.65 -12.09 -4.43
N GLN A 106 0.36 -13.29 -3.94
CA GLN A 106 1.21 -13.99 -2.96
C GLN A 106 2.58 -14.34 -3.53
N ALA A 107 2.70 -14.55 -4.85
CA ALA A 107 3.96 -14.91 -5.49
C ALA A 107 5.03 -13.82 -5.35
N ALA A 108 4.61 -12.55 -5.24
CA ALA A 108 5.50 -11.41 -5.02
C ALA A 108 5.24 -10.65 -3.72
N ARG A 109 4.54 -11.29 -2.75
CA ARG A 109 4.22 -10.72 -1.43
C ARG A 109 3.54 -9.35 -1.51
N VAL A 110 2.62 -9.18 -2.45
CA VAL A 110 1.85 -7.93 -2.61
C VAL A 110 0.94 -7.75 -1.40
N GLY A 111 1.10 -6.63 -0.68
CA GLY A 111 0.27 -6.27 0.47
C GLY A 111 -1.07 -5.65 0.09
N GLN A 112 -2.03 -5.61 1.01
CA GLN A 112 -3.40 -5.11 0.76
C GLN A 112 -3.42 -3.63 0.33
N GLU A 113 -2.48 -2.81 0.82
CA GLU A 113 -2.35 -1.38 0.48
C GLU A 113 -1.80 -1.15 -0.93
N GLN A 114 -1.24 -2.18 -1.57
CA GLN A 114 -0.74 -2.10 -2.93
C GLN A 114 -1.84 -2.35 -3.97
N TRP A 115 -3.10 -2.24 -3.55
CA TRP A 115 -4.32 -2.32 -4.36
C TRP A 115 -5.08 -0.98 -4.26
N PRO A 116 -4.52 0.14 -4.74
CA PRO A 116 -5.24 1.41 -4.75
C PRO A 116 -6.42 1.36 -5.74
N TYR A 117 -7.64 1.49 -5.22
CA TYR A 117 -8.87 1.73 -5.99
C TYR A 117 -9.14 3.23 -6.11
N GLN A 118 -10.13 3.63 -6.93
CA GLN A 118 -10.38 5.03 -7.28
C GLN A 118 -9.12 5.75 -7.77
N LEU A 119 -8.26 5.04 -8.51
CA LEU A 119 -6.96 5.55 -8.91
C LEU A 119 -7.10 6.80 -9.78
N ALA A 120 -6.54 7.90 -9.30
CA ALA A 120 -6.60 9.19 -9.97
C ALA A 120 -5.29 9.54 -10.69
N ARG A 121 -4.14 9.09 -10.15
CA ARG A 121 -2.82 9.44 -10.70
C ARG A 121 -1.75 8.38 -10.38
N ILE A 122 -0.84 8.17 -11.32
CA ILE A 122 0.43 7.48 -11.11
C ILE A 122 1.56 8.49 -11.33
N ARG A 123 2.54 8.54 -10.41
CA ARG A 123 3.69 9.44 -10.49
C ARG A 123 4.98 8.63 -10.39
N LYS A 124 5.92 8.86 -11.31
CA LYS A 124 7.32 8.50 -11.10
C LYS A 124 7.97 9.53 -10.19
N LEU A 125 8.56 9.08 -9.10
CA LEU A 125 9.20 9.92 -8.10
C LEU A 125 10.58 9.35 -7.75
N GLY A 126 11.42 10.15 -7.10
CA GLY A 126 12.63 9.63 -6.46
C GLY A 126 12.30 8.54 -5.45
N GLY A 127 13.30 7.74 -5.08
CA GLY A 127 13.12 6.68 -4.09
C GLY A 127 12.56 7.22 -2.77
N VAL A 128 11.81 6.42 -2.03
CA VAL A 128 11.24 6.83 -0.74
C VAL A 128 12.32 7.36 0.22
N ALA A 129 13.50 6.73 0.22
CA ALA A 129 14.66 7.16 1.01
C ALA A 129 15.16 8.56 0.66
N GLU A 130 15.15 8.92 -0.63
CA GLU A 130 15.60 10.23 -1.11
C GLU A 130 14.59 11.32 -0.76
N ARG A 131 13.29 11.02 -0.95
CA ARG A 131 12.20 11.97 -0.69
C ARG A 131 11.98 12.21 0.79
N PHE A 132 12.20 11.18 1.61
CA PHE A 132 11.86 11.17 3.02
C PHE A 132 13.06 10.67 3.84
N PRO A 133 14.13 11.46 3.98
CA PRO A 133 15.35 11.00 4.67
C PRO A 133 15.15 10.76 6.18
N ALA A 134 14.16 11.39 6.82
CA ALA A 134 13.92 11.24 8.26
C ALA A 134 13.16 9.96 8.61
N ILE A 135 12.71 9.18 7.63
CA ILE A 135 12.14 7.85 7.88
C ILE A 135 13.20 6.74 7.79
N LEU A 136 14.45 7.08 7.48
CA LEU A 136 15.50 6.09 7.35
C LEU A 136 15.95 5.57 8.72
N PRO A 137 16.10 4.23 8.87
CA PRO A 137 16.77 3.66 10.02
C PRO A 137 18.26 4.05 10.00
N ASP A 138 19.00 3.62 11.03
CA ASP A 138 20.42 3.96 11.12
C ASP A 138 21.20 3.28 9.98
N PRO A 139 21.97 4.03 9.17
CA PRO A 139 22.68 3.47 8.02
C PRO A 139 23.79 2.48 8.42
N SER A 140 24.20 2.44 9.69
CA SER A 140 25.17 1.44 10.20
C SER A 140 24.54 0.06 10.45
N LEU A 141 23.21 -0.06 10.42
CA LEU A 141 22.54 -1.34 10.64
C LEU A 141 22.81 -2.33 9.49
N PRO A 142 23.02 -3.63 9.80
CA PRO A 142 23.10 -4.66 8.78
C PRO A 142 21.88 -4.67 7.87
N ALA A 143 22.09 -4.86 6.57
CA ALA A 143 21.03 -4.84 5.55
C ALA A 143 19.94 -5.90 5.78
N ASP A 144 20.29 -6.99 6.47
CA ASP A 144 19.42 -8.10 6.84
C ASP A 144 18.84 -8.01 8.27
N SER A 145 19.08 -6.90 8.97
CA SER A 145 18.53 -6.69 10.31
C SER A 145 17.00 -6.59 10.31
N ASP A 146 16.39 -6.94 11.45
CA ASP A 146 14.93 -6.81 11.64
C ASP A 146 14.43 -5.38 11.45
N VAL A 147 15.25 -4.37 11.78
CA VAL A 147 14.92 -2.96 11.58
C VAL A 147 14.86 -2.62 10.09
N GLN A 148 15.83 -3.06 9.29
CA GLN A 148 15.81 -2.83 7.84
C GLN A 148 14.65 -3.57 7.17
N ARG A 149 14.39 -4.81 7.59
CA ARG A 149 13.19 -5.54 7.17
C ARG A 149 11.90 -4.81 7.57
N GLY A 150 11.86 -4.29 8.79
CA GLY A 150 10.74 -3.51 9.33
C GLY A 150 10.48 -2.22 8.57
N PHE A 151 11.54 -1.55 8.12
CA PHE A 151 11.45 -0.37 7.26
C PHE A 151 10.78 -0.73 5.92
N ALA A 152 11.20 -1.81 5.26
CA ALA A 152 10.59 -2.27 4.02
C ALA A 152 9.09 -2.66 4.20
N VAL A 153 8.74 -3.26 5.34
CA VAL A 153 7.34 -3.55 5.71
C VAL A 153 6.57 -2.26 5.94
N PHE A 154 7.12 -1.31 6.71
CA PHE A 154 6.51 -0.01 6.98
C PHE A 154 6.17 0.73 5.67
N GLN A 155 7.09 0.77 4.71
CA GLN A 155 6.90 1.44 3.43
C GLN A 155 5.71 0.88 2.64
N ARG A 156 5.57 -0.46 2.57
CA ARG A 156 4.51 -1.09 1.77
C ARG A 156 3.16 -1.24 2.48
N THR A 157 3.12 -1.07 3.80
CA THR A 157 1.94 -1.37 4.62
C THR A 157 1.44 -0.16 5.41
N CYS A 158 2.32 0.55 6.11
CA CYS A 158 1.92 1.61 7.03
C CYS A 158 1.99 3.00 6.39
N PHE A 159 3.01 3.23 5.55
CA PHE A 159 3.34 4.55 5.01
C PHE A 159 2.29 5.11 4.03
N ALA A 160 1.45 4.23 3.46
CA ALA A 160 0.33 4.65 2.63
C ALA A 160 -0.71 5.49 3.41
N CYS A 161 -0.85 5.23 4.71
CA CYS A 161 -1.80 5.89 5.60
C CYS A 161 -1.13 6.81 6.62
N HIS A 162 0.12 6.55 6.98
CA HIS A 162 0.80 7.24 8.07
C HIS A 162 2.03 8.00 7.58
N THR A 163 2.32 9.12 8.23
CA THR A 163 3.64 9.74 8.17
C THR A 163 4.54 9.17 9.27
N LEU A 164 5.83 9.42 9.15
CA LEU A 164 6.78 9.23 10.24
C LEU A 164 7.73 10.43 10.25
N ASN A 165 7.98 11.02 11.41
CA ASN A 165 8.84 12.19 11.53
C ASN A 165 8.38 13.38 10.68
N ALA A 166 7.07 13.56 10.57
CA ALA A 166 6.38 14.52 9.71
C ALA A 166 6.70 14.37 8.21
N GLN A 167 7.19 13.19 7.80
CA GLN A 167 7.49 12.87 6.41
C GLN A 167 6.58 11.78 5.87
N GLY A 168 6.23 11.92 4.60
CA GLY A 168 5.21 11.13 3.91
C GLY A 168 4.14 12.02 3.31
N ASP A 169 3.49 11.51 2.26
CA ASP A 169 2.46 12.27 1.53
C ASP A 169 1.04 12.02 2.08
N SER A 170 0.88 11.07 3.00
CA SER A 170 -0.42 10.68 3.52
C SER A 170 -1.02 11.71 4.48
N LYS A 171 -2.36 11.79 4.48
CA LYS A 171 -3.14 12.64 5.38
C LYS A 171 -4.22 11.85 6.14
N LEU A 172 -4.18 10.52 6.06
CA LEU A 172 -5.24 9.65 6.56
C LEU A 172 -5.06 9.29 8.03
N GLY A 173 -3.85 8.89 8.41
CA GLY A 173 -3.47 8.48 9.75
C GLY A 173 -2.51 9.50 10.39
N PRO A 174 -2.35 9.43 11.72
CA PRO A 174 -1.40 10.27 12.44
C PRO A 174 0.04 9.91 12.09
N ASP A 175 0.97 10.81 12.43
CA ASP A 175 2.39 10.49 12.44
C ASP A 175 2.68 9.37 13.46
N LEU A 176 3.54 8.42 13.08
CA LEU A 176 3.90 7.28 13.93
C LEU A 176 5.17 7.50 14.75
N ASN A 177 5.69 8.73 14.84
CA ASN A 177 6.81 9.04 15.73
C ASN A 177 6.64 10.35 16.52
N LEU A 178 5.90 11.32 15.99
CA LEU A 178 5.71 12.63 16.60
C LEU A 178 4.26 12.85 17.09
N PRO A 179 4.05 13.42 18.29
CA PRO A 179 5.07 13.69 19.32
C PRO A 179 5.55 12.42 20.04
N HIS A 180 4.74 11.37 20.02
CA HIS A 180 5.05 10.08 20.65
C HIS A 180 4.84 8.94 19.65
N ASN A 181 5.86 8.10 19.53
CA ASN A 181 5.83 6.83 18.86
C ASN A 181 4.89 5.87 19.61
N PRO A 182 4.07 5.07 18.92
CA PRO A 182 3.18 4.11 19.57
C PRO A 182 3.92 3.12 20.49
N THR A 183 5.20 2.83 20.23
CA THR A 183 6.01 1.96 21.09
C THR A 183 6.42 2.59 22.43
N GLU A 184 6.28 3.91 22.60
CA GLU A 184 6.58 4.61 23.86
C GLU A 184 5.43 4.53 24.88
N TYR A 185 4.18 4.39 24.41
CA TYR A 185 3.00 4.46 25.28
C TYR A 185 2.04 3.28 25.16
N LEU A 186 2.15 2.44 24.12
CA LEU A 186 1.44 1.17 24.04
C LEU A 186 2.38 0.03 24.39
N ARG A 187 1.90 -0.85 25.28
CA ARG A 187 2.56 -2.13 25.54
C ARG A 187 2.61 -2.95 24.25
N ALA A 188 3.69 -3.70 24.06
CA ALA A 188 3.99 -4.36 22.78
C ALA A 188 2.89 -5.35 22.33
N ASP A 189 2.31 -6.11 23.25
CA ASP A 189 1.18 -7.02 23.01
C ASP A 189 -0.08 -6.26 22.55
N LEU A 190 -0.38 -5.10 23.15
CA LEU A 190 -1.53 -4.27 22.79
C LEU A 190 -1.34 -3.61 21.43
N LEU A 191 -0.15 -3.09 21.13
CA LEU A 191 0.16 -2.54 19.81
C LEU A 191 0.06 -3.61 18.72
N ARG A 192 0.60 -4.80 18.99
CA ARG A 192 0.43 -5.98 18.12
C ARG A 192 -1.05 -6.29 17.90
N ALA A 193 -1.85 -6.38 18.97
CA ALA A 193 -3.29 -6.65 18.88
C ALA A 193 -4.06 -5.56 18.12
N PHE A 194 -3.65 -4.30 18.23
CA PHE A 194 -4.23 -3.18 17.52
C PHE A 194 -3.93 -3.23 16.02
N ILE A 195 -2.69 -3.55 15.62
CA ILE A 195 -2.33 -3.72 14.20
C ILE A 195 -3.09 -4.92 13.60
N ARG A 196 -3.23 -6.02 14.34
CA ARG A 196 -4.06 -7.16 13.91
C ARG A 196 -5.53 -6.77 13.72
N ASN A 197 -6.07 -6.04 14.68
CA ASN A 197 -7.44 -5.59 14.67
C ASN A 197 -7.58 -4.25 15.41
N PRO A 198 -7.76 -3.12 14.70
CA PRO A 198 -7.88 -1.80 15.30
C PRO A 198 -9.07 -1.66 16.27
N GLN A 199 -10.04 -2.57 16.20
CA GLN A 199 -11.20 -2.61 17.10
C GLN A 199 -10.95 -3.39 18.39
N SER A 200 -9.78 -4.04 18.54
CA SER A 200 -9.48 -4.93 19.68
C SER A 200 -9.23 -4.16 20.98
N LEU A 201 -8.66 -2.96 20.90
CA LEU A 201 -8.41 -2.11 22.07
C LEU A 201 -9.61 -1.21 22.39
N ARG A 202 -10.23 -0.65 21.36
CA ARG A 202 -11.41 0.21 21.47
C ARG A 202 -12.30 0.00 20.25
N GLN A 203 -13.58 -0.22 20.49
CA GLN A 203 -14.55 -0.25 19.40
C GLN A 203 -14.86 1.19 18.97
N TRP A 204 -14.50 1.52 17.74
CA TRP A 204 -14.73 2.83 17.14
C TRP A 204 -15.17 2.66 15.69
N PRO A 205 -16.48 2.75 15.40
CA PRO A 205 -17.02 2.51 14.07
C PRO A 205 -16.48 3.45 12.98
N GLN A 206 -16.05 4.66 13.35
CA GLN A 206 -15.50 5.64 12.41
C GLN A 206 -14.00 5.45 12.14
N ALA A 207 -13.31 4.54 12.84
CA ALA A 207 -11.91 4.25 12.63
C ALA A 207 -11.65 3.79 11.17
N LYS A 208 -10.62 4.37 10.55
CA LYS A 208 -10.29 4.12 9.14
C LYS A 208 -9.23 3.05 8.94
N MET A 209 -8.34 2.87 9.92
CA MET A 209 -7.30 1.84 9.86
C MET A 209 -7.95 0.46 9.72
N GLN A 210 -7.48 -0.32 8.73
CA GLN A 210 -7.87 -1.73 8.59
C GLN A 210 -6.96 -2.60 9.45
N GLY A 211 -7.47 -3.76 9.85
CA GLY A 211 -6.65 -4.77 10.50
C GLY A 211 -5.83 -5.56 9.51
N PHE A 212 -4.71 -6.09 9.98
CA PHE A 212 -3.81 -6.93 9.21
C PHE A 212 -3.77 -8.33 9.83
N ASP A 213 -4.48 -9.28 9.22
CA ASP A 213 -4.40 -10.67 9.65
C ASP A 213 -3.03 -11.30 9.33
N THR A 214 -2.83 -12.56 9.74
CA THR A 214 -1.57 -13.28 9.56
C THR A 214 -1.23 -13.56 8.09
N HIS A 215 -2.21 -13.50 7.19
CA HIS A 215 -1.99 -13.62 5.76
C HIS A 215 -1.54 -12.29 5.14
N ALA A 216 -2.15 -11.18 5.54
CA ALA A 216 -1.80 -9.84 5.07
C ALA A 216 -0.45 -9.35 5.64
N LEU A 217 -0.15 -9.70 6.88
CA LEU A 217 1.09 -9.36 7.57
C LEU A 217 1.56 -10.56 8.40
N SER A 218 2.65 -11.22 7.99
CA SER A 218 3.17 -12.36 8.76
C SER A 218 3.59 -11.93 10.18
N ASP A 219 3.62 -12.86 11.14
CA ASP A 219 4.08 -12.52 12.49
C ASP A 219 5.51 -11.98 12.50
N ALA A 220 6.37 -12.54 11.66
CA ALA A 220 7.72 -12.05 11.48
C ALA A 220 7.74 -10.62 10.90
N ASP A 221 6.90 -10.30 9.90
CA ASP A 221 6.85 -8.92 9.37
C ASP A 221 6.29 -7.94 10.42
N LEU A 222 5.36 -8.39 11.25
CA LEU A 222 4.84 -7.60 12.37
C LEU A 222 5.91 -7.37 13.45
N ASP A 223 6.71 -8.38 13.80
CA ASP A 223 7.86 -8.17 14.70
C ASP A 223 8.86 -7.18 14.13
N ALA A 224 9.18 -7.30 12.84
CA ALA A 224 10.11 -6.41 12.15
C ALA A 224 9.60 -4.96 12.14
N VAL A 225 8.32 -4.71 11.81
CA VAL A 225 7.78 -3.33 11.82
C VAL A 225 7.75 -2.74 13.23
N LEU A 226 7.50 -3.55 14.27
CA LEU A 226 7.58 -3.10 15.65
C LEU A 226 9.02 -2.78 16.08
N ALA A 227 10.01 -3.56 15.61
CA ALA A 227 11.41 -3.28 15.82
C ALA A 227 11.83 -1.96 15.13
N TYR A 228 11.39 -1.74 13.90
CA TYR A 228 11.61 -0.48 13.17
C TYR A 228 10.97 0.72 13.87
N LEU A 229 9.70 0.62 14.29
CA LEU A 229 9.05 1.72 15.02
C LEU A 229 9.78 2.04 16.33
N ARG A 230 10.21 1.01 17.07
CA ARG A 230 11.00 1.20 18.31
C ARG A 230 12.36 1.85 18.03
N HIS A 231 13.03 1.46 16.94
CA HIS A 231 14.27 2.10 16.50
C HIS A 231 14.06 3.58 16.18
N MET A 232 12.98 3.91 15.47
CA MET A 232 12.67 5.29 15.09
C MET A 232 12.24 6.16 16.27
N ALA A 233 11.71 5.58 17.36
CA ALA A 233 11.40 6.33 18.58
C ALA A 233 12.63 7.07 19.13
N GLY A 234 13.83 6.51 18.96
CA GLY A 234 15.11 7.16 19.32
C GLY A 234 15.70 8.08 18.25
N ARG A 235 14.96 8.37 17.16
CA ARG A 235 15.43 9.13 15.99
C ARG A 235 14.40 10.18 15.54
N LYS A 236 13.85 10.94 16.48
CA LYS A 236 12.94 12.06 16.19
C LYS A 236 13.76 13.27 15.72
N PRO A 237 13.33 14.01 14.69
CA PRO A 237 13.99 15.25 14.28
C PRO A 237 13.97 16.27 15.43
N GLY A 238 15.14 16.83 15.76
CA GLY A 238 15.25 17.90 16.76
C GLY A 238 15.28 17.44 18.22
N HIS A 239 15.50 16.15 18.48
CA HIS A 239 15.94 15.61 19.78
C HIS A 239 17.23 14.83 19.60
#